data_AF-C3VJA9-F1
#
_entry.id   AF-C3VJA9-F1
#
_cell.length_a   1.000
_cell.length_b   1.000
_cell.length_c   1.000
_cell.angle_alpha   90.00
_cell.angle_beta   90.00
_cell.angle_gamma   90.00
#
_symmetry.space_group_name_H-M   'P 1'
#
loop_
_entity.id
_entity.type
_entity.pdbx_description
1 polymer ?
#
loop_
_entity_poly.entity_id
_entity_poly.type
_entity_poly.pdbx_seq_one_letter_code
_entity_poly.pdbx_strand_id
1 'polypeptide(L)'
;NTTLCMASAVTAYYEAFGSDAPPPTYDDVPTAETRVVWGANPAVAHPVLFRWIRESAADGELIVVDPVETATADVADRYVAPNPGTDLALARAVLARLVATDRIDRSFVDEYTEGFDALAGQLQEVGTAADIAGVDRATIEAIASALEEPTLVYWGMGVNQSTHGTDTARALIDLCLASSNLGPGSGPFSLTGQANS
;
A
#
# COMPACT_ATOMS: atom_id res chain seq x y z
N ASN A 1 1.10 -22.24 8.35
CA ASN A 1 -0.12 -21.78 9.03
C ASN A 1 -0.60 -20.57 8.25
N THR A 2 -1.38 -20.82 7.20
CA THR A 2 -1.83 -19.81 6.24
C THR A 2 -2.91 -18.91 6.83
N THR A 3 -3.75 -19.45 7.72
CA THR A 3 -4.80 -18.74 8.45
C THR A 3 -4.25 -17.55 9.25
N LEU A 4 -3.15 -17.72 10.01
CA LEU A 4 -2.53 -16.60 10.74
C LEU A 4 -1.74 -15.63 9.84
N CYS A 5 -1.39 -16.05 8.63
CA CYS A 5 -0.54 -15.31 7.72
C CYS A 5 -1.32 -14.33 6.84
N MET A 6 -2.54 -14.72 6.46
CA MET A 6 -3.32 -14.02 5.44
C MET A 6 -4.67 -13.51 5.94
N ALA A 7 -5.12 -13.87 7.16
CA ALA A 7 -6.46 -13.50 7.65
C ALA A 7 -6.77 -12.00 7.49
N SER A 8 -5.85 -11.11 7.86
CA SER A 8 -6.07 -9.67 7.71
C SER A 8 -6.22 -9.21 6.27
N ALA A 9 -5.36 -9.69 5.36
CA ALA A 9 -5.46 -9.36 3.94
C ALA A 9 -6.72 -9.96 3.30
N VAL A 10 -7.06 -11.21 3.62
CA VAL A 10 -8.27 -11.89 3.14
C VAL A 10 -9.52 -11.14 3.59
N THR A 11 -9.61 -10.77 4.87
CA THR A 11 -10.74 -9.99 5.39
C THR A 11 -10.83 -8.64 4.69
N ALA A 12 -9.70 -7.92 4.55
CA ALA A 12 -9.68 -6.63 3.86
C ALA A 12 -10.13 -6.74 2.39
N TYR A 13 -9.66 -7.74 1.63
CA TYR A 13 -10.10 -7.97 0.26
C TYR A 13 -11.57 -8.38 0.17
N TYR A 14 -12.05 -9.24 1.07
CA TYR A 14 -13.46 -9.63 1.07
C TYR A 14 -14.39 -8.44 1.29
N GLU A 15 -13.99 -7.53 2.17
CA GLU A 15 -14.80 -6.35 2.50
C GLU A 15 -14.74 -5.28 1.41
N ALA A 16 -13.60 -5.18 0.70
CA ALA A 16 -13.45 -4.23 -0.41
C ALA A 16 -14.03 -4.75 -1.73
N PHE A 17 -13.86 -6.04 -2.04
CA PHE A 17 -14.09 -6.62 -3.36
C PHE A 17 -15.01 -7.84 -3.39
N GLY A 18 -15.39 -8.39 -2.23
CA GLY A 18 -16.17 -9.62 -2.16
C GLY A 18 -15.40 -10.90 -2.54
N SER A 19 -14.07 -10.81 -2.67
CA SER A 19 -13.16 -11.92 -2.98
C SER A 19 -11.93 -11.85 -2.07
N ASP A 20 -11.24 -12.97 -1.86
CA ASP A 20 -10.02 -13.06 -1.06
C ASP A 20 -8.73 -12.86 -1.85
N ALA A 21 -8.82 -12.78 -3.17
CA ALA A 21 -7.67 -12.65 -4.05
C ALA A 21 -7.31 -11.17 -4.32
N PRO A 22 -6.00 -10.84 -4.43
CA PRO A 22 -5.58 -9.55 -4.94
C PRO A 22 -6.10 -9.33 -6.38
N PRO A 23 -6.53 -8.11 -6.76
CA PRO A 23 -6.84 -7.80 -8.14
C PRO A 23 -5.63 -7.92 -9.10
N PRO A 24 -4.40 -7.49 -8.73
CA PRO A 24 -3.24 -7.62 -9.61
C PRO A 24 -2.75 -9.05 -9.80
N THR A 25 -2.05 -9.26 -10.91
CA THR A 25 -1.34 -10.49 -11.27
C THR A 25 0.16 -10.24 -11.40
N TYR A 26 0.95 -11.30 -11.59
CA TYR A 26 2.38 -11.14 -11.86
C TYR A 26 2.68 -10.45 -13.20
N ASP A 27 1.75 -10.48 -14.16
CA ASP A 27 1.91 -9.82 -15.45
C ASP A 27 1.85 -8.29 -15.33
N ASP A 28 1.32 -7.77 -14.21
CA ASP A 28 1.26 -6.34 -13.91
C ASP A 28 2.59 -5.79 -13.36
N VAL A 29 3.46 -6.64 -12.80
CA VAL A 29 4.71 -6.21 -12.15
C VAL A 29 5.66 -5.50 -13.13
N PRO A 30 5.87 -5.98 -14.37
CA PRO A 30 6.71 -5.29 -15.34
C PRO A 30 6.14 -3.97 -15.85
N THR A 31 4.82 -3.77 -15.78
CA THR A 31 4.13 -2.61 -16.36
C THR A 31 3.78 -1.52 -15.36
N ALA A 32 4.01 -1.73 -14.06
CA ALA A 32 3.83 -0.68 -13.06
C ALA A 32 4.76 0.52 -13.35
N GLU A 33 4.34 1.72 -12.98
CA GLU A 33 5.15 2.93 -13.09
C GLU A 33 5.77 3.29 -11.75
N THR A 34 5.09 3.05 -10.63
CA THR A 34 5.70 3.13 -9.29
C THR A 34 5.39 1.89 -8.45
N ARG A 35 6.20 1.68 -7.41
CA ARG A 35 6.00 0.57 -6.45
C ARG A 35 6.10 1.08 -5.03
N VAL A 36 5.15 0.68 -4.21
CA VAL A 36 5.19 0.88 -2.77
C VAL A 36 5.22 -0.48 -2.08
N VAL A 37 6.28 -0.78 -1.35
CA VAL A 37 6.38 -1.99 -0.53
C VAL A 37 6.19 -1.61 0.92
N TRP A 38 5.15 -2.14 1.57
CA TRP A 38 4.75 -1.76 2.92
C TRP A 38 4.80 -2.94 3.89
N GLY A 39 5.65 -2.84 4.92
CA GLY A 39 5.79 -3.87 5.95
C GLY A 39 6.12 -5.24 5.37
N ALA A 40 6.97 -5.29 4.35
CA ALA A 40 7.37 -6.51 3.66
C ALA A 40 8.83 -6.44 3.20
N ASN A 41 9.47 -7.61 3.15
CA ASN A 41 10.84 -7.78 2.68
C ASN A 41 10.92 -8.80 1.53
N PRO A 42 10.35 -8.49 0.34
CA PRO A 42 10.37 -9.39 -0.81
C PRO A 42 11.77 -9.75 -1.30
N ALA A 43 12.80 -8.92 -1.06
CA ALA A 43 14.19 -9.28 -1.36
C ALA A 43 14.63 -10.60 -0.71
N VAL A 44 14.09 -10.91 0.47
CA VAL A 44 14.36 -12.16 1.20
C VAL A 44 13.23 -13.17 1.03
N ALA A 45 11.97 -12.74 1.17
CA ALA A 45 10.82 -13.64 1.19
C ALA A 45 10.34 -14.08 -0.20
N HIS A 46 10.56 -13.24 -1.23
CA HIS A 46 10.06 -13.43 -2.59
C HIS A 46 11.12 -13.06 -3.64
N PRO A 47 12.34 -13.63 -3.60
CA PRO A 47 13.48 -13.12 -4.35
C PRO A 47 13.28 -13.09 -5.88
N VAL A 48 12.49 -14.02 -6.43
CA VAL A 48 12.15 -14.03 -7.87
C VAL A 48 11.23 -12.87 -8.23
N LEU A 49 10.17 -12.66 -7.45
CA LEU A 49 9.27 -11.53 -7.65
C LEU A 49 10.00 -10.20 -7.42
N PHE A 50 10.86 -10.14 -6.40
CA PHE A 50 11.63 -8.94 -6.10
C PHE A 50 12.55 -8.53 -7.24
N ARG A 51 13.13 -9.50 -7.95
CA ARG A 51 13.89 -9.22 -9.17
C ARG A 51 13.03 -8.49 -10.20
N TRP A 52 11.78 -8.93 -10.41
CA TRP A 52 10.87 -8.26 -11.33
C TRP A 52 10.46 -6.87 -10.84
N ILE A 53 10.18 -6.72 -9.53
CA ILE A 53 9.91 -5.40 -8.91
C ILE A 53 11.07 -4.43 -9.16
N ARG A 54 12.32 -4.89 -8.99
CA ARG A 54 13.54 -4.10 -9.21
C ARG A 54 13.80 -3.78 -10.67
N GLU A 55 13.58 -4.74 -11.57
CA GLU A 55 13.75 -4.55 -13.01
C GLU A 55 12.70 -3.57 -13.55
N SER A 56 11.47 -3.62 -13.04
CA SER A 56 10.41 -2.73 -13.46
C SER A 56 10.54 -1.32 -12.86
N ALA A 57 11.22 -1.19 -11.72
CA ALA A 57 11.63 0.10 -11.14
C ALA A 57 12.78 0.80 -11.90
N ALA A 58 13.34 0.21 -12.96
CA ALA A 58 14.43 0.85 -13.70
C ALA A 58 14.05 2.25 -14.26
N ASP A 59 12.77 2.47 -14.53
CA ASP A 59 12.22 3.72 -15.05
C ASP A 59 11.28 4.44 -14.06
N GLY A 60 11.08 3.94 -12.83
CA GLY A 60 10.12 4.50 -11.86
C GLY A 60 10.41 4.19 -10.37
N GLU A 61 9.81 4.92 -9.44
CA GLU A 61 10.24 4.92 -8.02
C GLU A 61 9.82 3.65 -7.26
N LEU A 62 10.77 3.04 -6.54
CA LEU A 62 10.54 2.04 -5.49
C LEU A 62 10.59 2.71 -4.11
N ILE A 63 9.41 2.84 -3.48
CA ILE A 63 9.25 3.31 -2.10
C ILE A 63 9.10 2.11 -1.18
N VAL A 64 9.87 2.08 -0.09
CA VAL A 64 9.77 1.03 0.94
C VAL A 64 9.40 1.66 2.27
N VAL A 65 8.26 1.25 2.81
CA VAL A 65 7.75 1.64 4.13
C VAL A 65 7.99 0.48 5.10
N ASP A 66 8.97 0.62 5.98
CA ASP A 66 9.32 -0.39 6.99
C ASP A 66 10.01 0.27 8.19
N PRO A 67 9.60 0.02 9.45
CA PRO A 67 10.32 0.55 10.62
C PRO A 67 11.76 0.03 10.74
N VAL A 68 12.12 -1.02 10.01
CA VAL A 68 13.47 -1.61 9.97
C VAL A 68 14.06 -1.47 8.58
N GLU A 69 15.35 -1.14 8.53
CA GLU A 69 16.13 -1.13 7.29
C GLU A 69 16.38 -2.58 6.83
N THR A 70 15.46 -3.09 6.01
CA THR A 70 15.52 -4.44 5.45
C THR A 70 16.33 -4.48 4.15
N ALA A 71 16.69 -5.67 3.67
CA ALA A 71 17.32 -5.84 2.36
C ALA A 71 16.50 -5.27 1.18
N THR A 72 15.18 -5.14 1.35
CA THR A 72 14.33 -4.45 0.36
C THR A 72 14.49 -2.93 0.47
N ALA A 73 14.55 -2.40 1.70
CA ALA A 73 14.79 -0.97 1.96
C ALA A 73 16.19 -0.50 1.49
N ASP A 74 17.22 -1.33 1.65
CA ASP A 74 18.61 -1.04 1.25
C ASP A 74 18.76 -0.64 -0.23
N VAL A 75 17.83 -1.11 -1.06
CA VAL A 75 17.83 -0.87 -2.52
C VAL A 75 16.61 -0.08 -2.98
N ALA A 76 15.87 0.54 -2.06
CA ALA A 76 14.77 1.44 -2.38
C ALA A 76 15.31 2.77 -2.91
N ASP A 77 14.57 3.41 -3.80
CA ASP A 77 14.84 4.81 -4.17
C ASP A 77 14.47 5.73 -3.01
N ARG A 78 13.44 5.34 -2.24
CA ARG A 78 13.02 6.01 -1.02
C ARG A 78 12.70 5.01 0.09
N TYR A 79 13.40 5.16 1.21
CA TYR A 79 13.10 4.45 2.45
C TYR A 79 12.31 5.33 3.40
N VAL A 80 11.23 4.78 3.95
CA VAL A 80 10.33 5.42 4.91
C VAL A 80 10.26 4.57 6.17
N ALA A 81 10.70 5.14 7.29
CA ALA A 81 10.75 4.47 8.58
C ALA A 81 9.68 5.04 9.53
N PRO A 82 8.43 4.55 9.51
CA PRO A 82 7.43 4.98 10.49
C PRO A 82 7.76 4.41 11.87
N ASN A 83 7.17 5.01 12.92
CA ASN A 83 7.16 4.43 14.25
C ASN A 83 6.51 3.02 14.20
N PRO A 84 7.06 2.01 14.90
CA PRO A 84 6.47 0.67 14.90
C PRO A 84 4.99 0.68 15.33
N GLY A 85 4.13 0.04 14.53
CA GLY A 85 2.69 -0.08 14.81
C GLY A 85 1.85 1.13 14.42
N THR A 86 2.41 2.08 13.66
CA THR A 86 1.73 3.31 13.22
C THR A 86 1.39 3.35 11.73
N ASP A 87 1.50 2.21 11.05
CA ASP A 87 1.21 2.03 9.62
C ASP A 87 -0.18 2.56 9.22
N LEU A 88 -1.20 2.26 10.02
CA LEU A 88 -2.56 2.77 9.78
C LEU A 88 -2.62 4.30 9.81
N ALA A 89 -1.88 4.94 10.72
CA ALA A 89 -1.82 6.40 10.79
C ALA A 89 -1.14 6.97 9.54
N LEU A 90 -0.03 6.37 9.10
CA LEU A 90 0.66 6.78 7.88
C LEU A 90 -0.22 6.61 6.63
N ALA A 91 -0.86 5.46 6.45
CA ALA A 91 -1.75 5.21 5.31
C ALA A 91 -2.92 6.21 5.27
N ARG A 92 -3.54 6.50 6.43
CA ARG A 92 -4.58 7.53 6.54
C ARG A 92 -4.04 8.94 6.31
N ALA A 93 -2.79 9.23 6.67
CA ALA A 93 -2.16 10.51 6.38
C ALA A 93 -2.00 10.73 4.86
N VAL A 94 -1.60 9.68 4.14
CA VAL A 94 -1.50 9.70 2.67
C VAL A 94 -2.88 9.89 2.05
N LEU A 95 -3.91 9.17 2.52
CA LEU A 95 -5.28 9.35 2.00
C LEU A 95 -5.80 10.77 2.28
N ALA A 96 -5.60 11.28 3.49
CA ALA A 96 -5.97 12.65 3.86
C ALA A 96 -5.24 13.67 2.98
N ARG A 97 -3.99 13.38 2.61
CA ARG A 97 -3.22 14.23 1.71
C ARG A 97 -3.81 14.23 0.30
N LEU A 98 -4.15 13.07 -0.27
CA LEU A 98 -4.80 12.97 -1.58
C LEU A 98 -6.11 13.78 -1.61
N VAL A 99 -6.96 13.59 -0.60
CA VAL A 99 -8.23 14.32 -0.44
C VAL A 99 -8.01 15.83 -0.33
N ALA A 100 -7.10 16.28 0.54
CA ALA A 100 -6.85 17.70 0.78
C ALA A 100 -6.25 18.43 -0.44
N THR A 101 -5.69 17.68 -1.41
CA THR A 101 -5.13 18.22 -2.66
C THR A 101 -5.97 17.99 -3.89
N ASP A 102 -7.17 17.41 -3.76
CA ASP A 102 -8.01 17.06 -4.90
C ASP A 102 -7.30 16.12 -5.90
N ARG A 103 -6.50 15.18 -5.37
CA ARG A 103 -5.75 14.16 -6.13
C ARG A 103 -6.40 12.77 -6.06
N ILE A 104 -7.69 12.75 -5.81
CA ILE A 104 -8.50 11.53 -5.86
C ILE A 104 -9.22 11.47 -7.19
N ASP A 105 -9.37 10.29 -7.77
CA ASP A 105 -10.22 10.11 -8.94
C ASP A 105 -11.69 10.13 -8.49
N ARG A 106 -12.27 11.33 -8.47
CA ARG A 106 -13.65 11.50 -8.03
C ARG A 106 -14.66 10.77 -8.91
N SER A 107 -14.42 10.66 -10.21
CA SER A 107 -15.33 9.93 -11.09
C SER A 107 -15.30 8.43 -10.80
N PHE A 108 -14.11 7.86 -10.61
CA PHE A 108 -13.96 6.47 -10.22
C PHE A 108 -14.59 6.19 -8.84
N VAL A 109 -14.29 7.04 -7.85
CA VAL A 109 -14.80 6.88 -6.48
C VAL A 109 -16.33 6.93 -6.46
N ASP A 110 -16.95 7.88 -7.14
CA ASP A 110 -18.41 8.04 -7.13
C ASP A 110 -19.13 6.91 -7.90
N GLU A 111 -18.49 6.34 -8.93
CA GLU A 111 -19.10 5.28 -9.75
C GLU A 111 -18.88 3.87 -9.19
N TYR A 112 -17.71 3.59 -8.61
CA TYR A 112 -17.26 2.23 -8.30
C TYR A 112 -17.03 1.95 -6.81
N THR A 113 -17.24 2.94 -5.92
CA THR A 113 -17.03 2.75 -4.47
C THR A 113 -18.24 3.18 -3.65
N GLU A 114 -18.26 2.78 -2.38
CA GLU A 114 -19.24 3.23 -1.40
C GLU A 114 -18.56 3.68 -0.11
N GLY A 115 -19.20 4.57 0.65
CA GLY A 115 -18.72 5.00 1.97
C GLY A 115 -17.52 5.94 1.98
N PHE A 116 -16.98 6.34 0.82
CA PHE A 116 -15.79 7.20 0.74
C PHE A 116 -15.95 8.52 1.49
N ASP A 117 -17.05 9.25 1.31
CA ASP A 117 -17.22 10.55 1.97
C ASP A 117 -17.30 10.43 3.50
N ALA A 118 -17.87 9.33 4.00
CA ALA A 118 -17.89 9.04 5.43
C ALA A 118 -16.48 8.73 5.96
N LEU A 119 -15.68 7.96 5.21
CA LEU A 119 -14.27 7.73 5.52
C LEU A 119 -13.47 9.04 5.50
N ALA A 120 -13.60 9.83 4.44
CA ALA A 120 -12.92 11.10 4.27
C ALA A 120 -13.22 12.08 5.41
N GLY A 121 -14.48 12.14 5.86
CA GLY A 121 -14.90 12.97 7.00
C GLY A 121 -14.34 12.52 8.36
N GLN A 122 -13.77 11.31 8.45
CA GLN A 122 -13.16 10.77 9.67
C GLN A 122 -11.62 10.85 9.65
N LEU A 123 -11.02 11.26 8.53
CA LEU A 123 -9.56 11.38 8.43
C LEU A 123 -9.05 12.47 9.37
N GLN A 124 -7.94 12.17 10.03
CA GLN A 124 -7.23 13.17 10.81
C GLN A 124 -6.51 14.15 9.88
N GLU A 125 -6.25 15.35 10.39
CA GLU A 125 -5.36 16.30 9.72
C GLU A 125 -4.02 15.63 9.39
N VAL A 126 -3.52 15.85 8.17
CA VAL A 126 -2.30 15.21 7.64
C VAL A 126 -1.13 15.35 8.62
N GLY A 127 -0.99 16.52 9.26
CA GLY A 127 0.08 16.77 10.23
C GLY A 127 -0.03 15.89 11.47
N THR A 128 -1.22 15.75 12.04
CA THR A 128 -1.43 14.92 13.23
C THR A 128 -1.16 13.46 12.92
N ALA A 129 -1.60 12.96 11.78
CA ALA A 129 -1.32 11.60 11.35
C ALA A 129 0.18 11.37 11.07
N ALA A 130 0.86 12.36 10.47
CA ALA A 130 2.32 12.34 10.28
C ALA A 130 3.09 12.25 11.61
N ASP A 131 2.68 13.05 12.60
CA ASP A 131 3.31 13.09 13.92
C ASP A 131 3.14 11.75 14.65
N ILE A 132 1.96 11.11 14.55
CA ILE A 132 1.71 9.75 15.06
C ILE A 132 2.64 8.76 14.35
N ALA A 133 2.69 8.82 13.02
CA ALA A 133 3.52 7.95 12.19
C ALA A 133 5.03 8.18 12.40
N GLY A 134 5.44 9.31 12.97
CA GLY A 134 6.85 9.67 13.15
C GLY A 134 7.57 10.02 11.84
N VAL A 135 6.83 10.41 10.79
CA VAL A 135 7.41 10.78 9.49
C VAL A 135 7.13 12.25 9.17
N ASP A 136 7.93 12.83 8.28
CA ASP A 136 7.70 14.19 7.82
C ASP A 136 6.58 14.27 6.77
N ARG A 137 6.08 15.50 6.53
CA ARG A 137 5.04 15.74 5.51
C ARG A 137 5.54 15.50 4.09
N ALA A 138 6.85 15.62 3.85
CA ALA A 138 7.46 15.38 2.55
C ALA A 138 7.39 13.90 2.17
N THR A 139 7.49 13.01 3.15
CA THR A 139 7.30 11.57 3.02
C THR A 139 5.86 11.25 2.60
N ILE A 140 4.88 11.85 3.28
CA ILE A 140 3.47 11.67 2.93
C ILE A 140 3.20 12.18 1.51
N GLU A 141 3.76 13.33 1.15
CA GLU A 141 3.65 13.88 -0.20
C GLU A 141 4.26 12.96 -1.26
N ALA A 142 5.43 12.37 -0.98
CA ALA A 142 6.07 11.47 -1.93
C ALA A 142 5.24 10.21 -2.19
N ILE A 143 4.68 9.59 -1.14
CA ILE A 143 3.81 8.42 -1.30
C ILE A 143 2.51 8.82 -2.04
N ALA A 144 1.92 9.98 -1.70
CA ALA A 144 0.74 10.48 -2.39
C ALA A 144 1.01 10.75 -3.88
N SER A 145 2.19 11.28 -4.22
CA SER A 145 2.59 11.56 -5.61
C SER A 145 2.85 10.27 -6.40
N ALA A 146 3.46 9.26 -5.76
CA ALA A 146 3.69 7.98 -6.41
C ALA A 146 2.37 7.34 -6.87
N LEU A 147 1.32 7.45 -6.04
CA LEU A 147 -0.03 6.95 -6.32
C LEU A 147 -0.75 7.67 -7.47
N GLU A 148 -0.24 8.79 -8.00
CA GLU A 148 -0.82 9.45 -9.18
C GLU A 148 -0.51 8.70 -10.49
N GLU A 149 0.52 7.84 -10.47
CA GLU A 149 0.90 6.97 -11.59
C GLU A 149 0.40 5.53 -11.33
N PRO A 150 0.36 4.65 -12.35
CA PRO A 150 0.06 3.23 -12.16
C PRO A 150 0.98 2.58 -11.12
N THR A 151 0.45 2.35 -9.93
CA THR A 151 1.21 1.97 -8.73
C THR A 151 0.81 0.59 -8.24
N LEU A 152 1.78 -0.30 -8.05
CA LEU A 152 1.57 -1.52 -7.27
C LEU A 152 1.92 -1.28 -5.80
N VAL A 153 0.94 -1.52 -4.93
CA VAL A 153 1.09 -1.43 -3.48
C VAL A 153 1.20 -2.84 -2.90
N TYR A 154 2.41 -3.25 -2.59
CA TYR A 154 2.70 -4.54 -1.99
C TYR A 154 2.67 -4.45 -0.47
N TRP A 155 2.14 -5.47 0.20
CA TRP A 155 2.34 -5.64 1.64
C TRP A 155 2.48 -7.10 2.02
N GLY A 156 2.90 -7.35 3.25
CA GLY A 156 3.11 -8.70 3.76
C GLY A 156 2.92 -8.79 5.26
N MET A 157 3.76 -9.60 5.90
CA MET A 157 3.59 -10.00 7.29
C MET A 157 3.75 -8.86 8.30
N GLY A 158 4.53 -7.82 7.99
CA GLY A 158 4.66 -6.65 8.85
C GLY A 158 3.31 -5.94 9.04
N VAL A 159 2.48 -5.92 8.00
CA VAL A 159 1.09 -5.44 8.07
C VAL A 159 0.17 -6.50 8.67
N ASN A 160 0.16 -7.71 8.10
CA ASN A 160 -0.83 -8.75 8.41
C ASN A 160 -0.80 -9.26 9.86
N GLN A 161 0.33 -9.13 10.56
CA GLN A 161 0.47 -9.57 11.96
C GLN A 161 0.43 -8.44 12.98
N SER A 162 0.20 -7.20 12.53
CA SER A 162 0.02 -6.06 13.44
C SER A 162 -1.35 -6.13 14.13
N THR A 163 -1.48 -5.44 15.28
CA THR A 163 -2.76 -5.33 16.01
C THR A 163 -3.85 -4.62 15.21
N HIS A 164 -3.47 -3.88 14.18
CA HIS A 164 -4.34 -3.16 13.26
C HIS A 164 -4.29 -3.74 11.84
N GLY A 165 -3.85 -5.00 11.66
CA GLY A 165 -3.50 -5.54 10.35
C GLY A 165 -4.62 -5.46 9.31
N THR A 166 -5.87 -5.78 9.69
CA THR A 166 -7.02 -5.68 8.79
C THR A 166 -7.31 -4.22 8.41
N ASP A 167 -7.31 -3.31 9.39
CA ASP A 167 -7.57 -1.89 9.15
C ASP A 167 -6.47 -1.24 8.28
N THR A 168 -5.21 -1.61 8.51
CA THR A 168 -4.07 -1.15 7.70
C THR A 168 -4.18 -1.69 6.28
N ALA A 169 -4.47 -2.98 6.10
CA ALA A 169 -4.66 -3.57 4.76
C ALA A 169 -5.82 -2.91 4.02
N ARG A 170 -6.94 -2.64 4.69
CA ARG A 170 -8.04 -1.84 4.11
C ARG A 170 -7.59 -0.44 3.73
N ALA A 171 -6.85 0.26 4.60
CA ALA A 171 -6.36 1.59 4.28
C ALA A 171 -5.43 1.60 3.05
N LEU A 172 -4.61 0.56 2.84
CA LEU A 172 -3.81 0.42 1.61
C LEU A 172 -4.68 0.18 0.37
N ILE A 173 -5.78 -0.57 0.51
CA ILE A 173 -6.78 -0.73 -0.54
C ILE A 173 -7.50 0.60 -0.82
N ASP A 174 -7.88 1.35 0.23
CA ASP A 174 -8.53 2.66 0.11
C ASP A 174 -7.64 3.65 -0.65
N LEU A 175 -6.32 3.61 -0.42
CA LEU A 175 -5.37 4.41 -1.20
C LEU A 175 -5.44 4.08 -2.69
N CYS A 176 -5.48 2.79 -3.05
CA CYS A 176 -5.57 2.35 -4.43
C CYS A 176 -6.92 2.75 -5.07
N LEU A 177 -8.02 2.58 -4.34
CA LEU A 177 -9.36 2.97 -4.80
C LEU A 177 -9.48 4.49 -5.00
N ALA A 178 -8.97 5.27 -4.04
CA ALA A 178 -9.02 6.73 -4.10
C ALA A 178 -8.22 7.31 -5.27
N SER A 179 -7.15 6.62 -5.69
CA SER A 179 -6.26 7.02 -6.79
C SER A 179 -6.55 6.31 -8.12
N SER A 180 -7.63 5.52 -8.20
CA SER A 180 -7.95 4.67 -9.36
C SER A 180 -6.82 3.70 -9.78
N ASN A 181 -5.96 3.29 -8.83
CA ASN A 181 -4.98 2.23 -9.02
C ASN A 181 -5.66 0.86 -8.93
N LEU A 182 -6.47 0.52 -9.94
CA LEU A 182 -7.05 -0.82 -10.18
C LEU A 182 -6.98 -1.23 -11.65
N GLY A 183 -6.21 -0.49 -12.46
CA GLY A 183 -5.94 -0.81 -13.85
C GLY A 183 -4.68 -1.67 -14.05
N PRO A 184 -4.34 -2.03 -15.29
CA PRO A 184 -3.12 -2.77 -15.61
C PRO A 184 -1.86 -2.12 -15.00
N GLY A 185 -0.99 -2.92 -14.40
CA GLY A 185 0.21 -2.40 -13.75
C GLY A 185 -0.03 -1.70 -12.41
N SER A 186 -1.22 -1.78 -11.83
CA SER A 186 -1.55 -1.07 -10.59
C SER A 186 -2.46 -1.84 -9.65
N GLY A 187 -2.42 -1.47 -8.37
CA GLY A 187 -3.36 -1.89 -7.35
C GLY A 187 -2.78 -2.60 -6.14
N PRO A 188 -3.67 -3.02 -5.22
CA PRO A 188 -3.29 -3.59 -3.95
C PRO A 188 -2.86 -5.06 -4.13
N PHE A 189 -1.59 -5.35 -3.87
CA PHE A 189 -0.97 -6.64 -4.16
C PHE A 189 -0.30 -7.28 -2.92
N SER A 190 -1.10 -7.73 -1.97
CA SER A 190 -0.64 -8.54 -0.82
C SER A 190 0.23 -9.73 -1.28
N LEU A 191 1.40 -9.87 -0.66
CA LEU A 191 2.34 -10.96 -0.91
C LEU A 191 2.00 -12.17 -0.03
N THR A 192 1.72 -13.31 -0.65
CA THR A 192 1.42 -14.57 0.06
C THR A 192 2.70 -15.33 0.43
N GLY A 193 2.73 -15.95 1.61
CA GLY A 193 3.95 -16.60 2.12
C GLY A 193 4.21 -18.02 1.61
N GLN A 194 3.18 -18.79 1.25
CA GLN A 194 3.32 -20.19 0.80
C GLN A 194 2.84 -20.34 -0.64
N ALA A 195 3.53 -21.16 -1.44
CA ALA A 195 3.23 -21.33 -2.87
C ALA A 195 1.84 -21.92 -3.18
N ASN A 196 1.16 -22.50 -2.19
CA ASN A 196 -0.21 -23.01 -2.31
C ASN A 196 -0.92 -22.84 -0.96
N SER A 197 -1.24 -21.59 -0.63
CA SER A 197 -1.86 -21.19 0.64
C SER A 197 -3.37 -21.31 0.66
#